data_AF-A0A7X7SAJ8-F1
#
_entry.id   AF-A0A7X7SAJ8-F1
#
_cell.length_a   1.000
_cell.length_b   1.000
_cell.length_c   1.000
_cell.angle_alpha   90.00
_cell.angle_beta   90.00
_cell.angle_gamma   90.00
#
_symmetry.space_group_name_H-M   'P 1'
#
loop_
_entity.id
_entity.type
_entity.pdbx_description
1 polymer ?
#
loop_
_entity_poly.entity_id
_entity_poly.type
_entity_poly.pdbx_seq_one_letter_code
_entity_poly.pdbx_strand_id
1 'polypeptide(L)'
;MASAYQAAKRADVQSGDMVIKNEFPLSRLMTLEADVIGSWACLPKYYPDVLNMVLNNIIQIEPFIKTMPMSQIKEAYEEAHQGGLRQRIVLIPDF
;
A
#
# COMPACT_ATOMS: atom_id res chain seq x y z
N MET A 1 -27.54 -3.07 15.81
CA MET A 1 -27.53 -2.55 14.43
C MET A 1 -26.72 -1.26 14.42
N ALA A 2 -25.67 -1.21 13.58
CA ALA A 2 -24.67 -0.14 13.38
C ALA A 2 -23.78 0.20 14.61
N SER A 3 -22.47 0.41 14.56
CA SER A 3 -21.43 0.32 13.53
C SER A 3 -20.10 0.49 14.29
N ALA A 4 -19.47 -0.60 14.73
CA ALA A 4 -18.17 -0.54 15.44
C ALA A 4 -16.99 -1.02 14.57
N TYR A 5 -17.24 -1.29 13.28
CA TYR A 5 -16.23 -1.83 12.37
C TYR A 5 -15.29 -0.76 11.77
N GLN A 6 -15.45 0.51 12.13
CA GLN A 6 -14.65 1.61 11.56
C GLN A 6 -13.95 2.42 12.64
N ALA A 7 -12.74 1.97 13.00
CA ALA A 7 -11.69 2.86 13.47
C ALA A 7 -10.32 2.27 13.16
N ALA A 8 -10.06 1.97 11.88
CA ALA A 8 -8.69 1.78 11.41
C ALA A 8 -8.01 3.16 11.43
N LYS A 9 -7.39 3.51 12.56
CA LYS A 9 -6.49 4.66 12.63
C LYS A 9 -5.28 4.29 11.76
N ARG A 10 -5.21 4.84 10.53
CA ARG A 10 -3.99 4.78 9.71
C ARG A 10 -2.89 5.45 10.51
N ALA A 11 -1.90 4.67 10.95
CA ALA A 11 -0.61 5.24 11.31
C ALA A 11 0.03 5.67 10.00
N ASP A 12 0.26 6.98 9.82
CA ASP A 12 1.00 7.49 8.69
C ASP A 12 2.43 6.96 8.77
N VAL A 13 2.76 6.02 7.88
CA VAL A 13 4.08 5.42 7.77
C VAL A 13 4.96 6.40 7.02
N GLN A 14 5.92 7.04 7.71
CA GLN A 14 7.00 7.73 7.05
C GLN A 14 8.05 6.71 6.58
N SER A 15 8.42 6.81 5.30
CA SER A 15 9.43 5.97 4.65
C SER A 15 10.81 6.27 5.23
N GLY A 16 11.41 5.33 5.97
CA GLY A 16 12.81 5.44 6.39
C GLY A 16 13.26 4.60 7.60
N ASP A 17 12.37 4.23 8.51
CA ASP A 17 12.78 3.59 9.77
C ASP A 17 12.53 2.07 9.76
N MET A 18 13.62 1.28 9.82
CA MET A 18 13.55 -0.19 9.88
C MET A 18 13.03 -0.73 11.22
N VAL A 19 12.77 0.14 12.21
CA VAL A 19 12.10 -0.21 13.48
C VAL A 19 11.06 0.87 13.78
N ILE A 20 9.79 0.50 13.69
CA ILE A 20 8.68 1.35 14.13
C ILE A 20 8.44 1.08 15.61
N LYS A 21 8.68 2.07 16.47
CA LYS A 21 8.32 1.98 17.89
C LYS A 21 6.80 2.07 18.00
N ASN A 22 6.16 0.92 18.22
CA ASN A 22 4.70 0.83 18.23
C ASN A 22 4.15 1.37 19.56
N GLU A 23 3.67 2.62 19.58
CA GLU A 23 3.08 3.27 20.77
C GLU A 23 1.59 2.94 20.96
N PHE A 24 1.16 1.72 20.63
CA PHE A 24 -0.24 1.32 20.83
C PHE A 24 -0.46 0.84 22.27
N PRO A 25 -1.47 1.38 22.98
CA PRO A 25 -1.78 0.92 24.34
C PRO A 25 -2.38 -0.48 24.29
N LEU A 26 -1.62 -1.48 24.75
CA LEU A 26 -2.04 -2.88 24.79
C LEU A 26 -3.36 -3.09 25.55
N SER A 27 -3.66 -2.22 26.54
CA SER A 27 -4.94 -2.24 27.27
C SER A 27 -6.15 -2.14 26.36
N ARG A 28 -6.10 -1.31 25.32
CA ARG A 28 -7.21 -1.16 24.37
C ARG A 28 -7.36 -2.39 23.48
N LEU A 29 -6.25 -3.02 23.11
CA LEU A 29 -6.26 -4.27 22.35
C LEU A 29 -6.97 -5.37 23.15
N MET A 30 -6.63 -5.49 24.44
CA MET A 30 -7.23 -6.46 25.35
C MET A 30 -8.72 -6.21 25.61
N THR A 31 -9.13 -4.94 25.79
CA THR A 31 -10.55 -4.61 26.02
C THR A 31 -11.43 -4.93 24.80
N LEU A 32 -10.87 -4.82 23.59
CA LEU A 32 -11.60 -5.03 22.34
C LEU A 32 -11.43 -6.43 21.76
N GLU A 33 -10.63 -7.30 22.40
CA GLU A 33 -10.29 -8.63 21.89
C GLU A 33 -9.81 -8.56 20.42
N ALA A 34 -8.93 -7.60 20.13
CA ALA A 34 -8.47 -7.30 18.78
C ALA A 34 -7.08 -7.89 18.49
N ASP A 35 -6.80 -8.19 17.22
CA ASP A 35 -5.50 -8.69 16.77
C ASP A 35 -4.66 -7.61 16.09
N VAL A 36 -3.33 -7.67 16.29
CA VAL A 36 -2.35 -6.87 15.52
C VAL A 36 -1.52 -7.82 14.67
N ILE A 37 -1.64 -7.68 13.34
CA ILE A 37 -0.92 -8.52 12.38
C ILE A 37 -0.02 -7.62 11.53
N GLY A 38 1.27 -7.93 11.48
CA GLY A 38 2.21 -7.35 10.52
C GLY A 38 2.41 -8.29 9.33
N SER A 39 2.41 -7.77 8.11
CA SER A 39 2.75 -8.53 6.91
C SER A 39 3.71 -7.74 6.03
N TRP A 40 4.70 -8.43 5.47
CA TRP A 40 5.59 -7.88 4.45
C TRP A 40 5.32 -8.64 3.16
N ALA A 41 4.48 -8.04 2.31
CA ALA A 41 3.95 -8.64 1.08
C ALA A 41 3.15 -9.95 1.31
N CYS A 42 3.05 -10.80 0.28
CA CYS A 42 2.36 -12.08 0.32
C CYS A 42 3.22 -13.21 -0.28
N LEU A 43 2.91 -14.46 0.08
CA LEU A 43 3.62 -15.64 -0.43
C LEU A 43 3.45 -15.76 -1.97
N PRO A 44 4.50 -16.07 -2.73
CA PRO A 44 4.44 -16.21 -4.19
C PRO A 44 3.38 -17.18 -4.70
N LYS A 45 3.01 -18.18 -3.91
CA LYS A 45 1.95 -19.15 -4.23
C LYS A 45 0.58 -18.50 -4.53
N TYR A 46 0.33 -17.30 -4.02
CA TYR A 46 -0.93 -16.57 -4.23
C TYR A 46 -0.92 -15.68 -5.47
N TYR A 47 0.23 -15.48 -6.12
CA TYR A 47 0.34 -14.55 -7.25
C TYR A 47 -0.53 -14.97 -8.45
N PRO A 48 -0.64 -16.27 -8.82
CA PRO A 48 -1.48 -16.67 -9.94
C PRO A 48 -2.96 -16.32 -9.73
N ASP A 49 -3.47 -16.52 -8.52
CA ASP A 49 -4.87 -16.22 -8.19
C ASP A 49 -5.15 -14.71 -8.29
N VAL A 50 -4.26 -13.87 -7.75
CA VAL A 50 -4.37 -12.41 -7.84
C VAL A 50 -4.27 -11.94 -9.29
N LEU A 51 -3.35 -12.52 -10.08
CA LEU A 51 -3.21 -12.20 -11.50
C LEU A 51 -4.49 -12.54 -12.27
N ASN A 52 -5.10 -13.70 -12.00
CA ASN A 52 -6.38 -14.08 -12.59
C ASN A 52 -7.50 -13.08 -12.24
N MET A 53 -7.52 -12.54 -11.01
CA MET A 53 -8.50 -11.50 -10.64
C MET A 53 -8.32 -10.21 -11.44
N VAL A 54 -7.08 -9.82 -11.72
CA VAL A 54 -6.77 -8.65 -12.57
C VAL A 54 -7.20 -8.90 -14.01
N LEU A 55 -6.82 -10.05 -14.58
CA LEU A 55 -7.16 -10.43 -15.96
C LEU A 55 -8.68 -10.56 -16.17
N ASN A 56 -9.42 -11.02 -15.16
CA ASN A 56 -10.88 -11.10 -15.17
C ASN A 56 -11.57 -9.77 -14.83
N ASN A 57 -10.83 -8.66 -14.71
CA ASN A 57 -11.34 -7.32 -14.35
C ASN A 57 -12.07 -7.26 -13.00
N ILE A 58 -11.85 -8.23 -12.11
CA ILE A 58 -12.34 -8.19 -10.72
C ILE A 58 -11.57 -7.11 -9.96
N ILE A 59 -10.27 -6.96 -10.25
CA ILE A 59 -9.39 -5.92 -9.71
C ILE A 59 -8.94 -5.01 -10.85
N GLN A 60 -9.27 -3.73 -10.78
CA GLN A 60 -8.85 -2.72 -11.76
C GLN A 60 -7.57 -2.01 -11.28
N ILE A 61 -6.49 -2.12 -12.05
CA ILE A 61 -5.21 -1.47 -11.74
C ILE A 61 -5.03 -0.17 -12.55
N GLU A 62 -5.52 -0.12 -13.78
CA GLU A 62 -5.32 0.99 -14.72
C GLU A 62 -5.66 2.38 -14.16
N PRO A 63 -6.77 2.59 -13.40
CA PRO A 63 -7.08 3.91 -12.85
C PRO A 63 -6.06 4.43 -11.82
N PHE A 64 -5.29 3.52 -11.23
CA PHE A 64 -4.35 3.80 -10.14
C PHE A 64 -2.90 3.86 -10.61
N ILE A 65 -2.64 3.85 -11.92
CA ILE A 65 -1.29 3.97 -12.48
C ILE A 65 -1.17 5.22 -13.38
N LYS A 66 0.04 5.77 -13.44
CA LYS A 66 0.45 6.81 -14.39
C LYS A 66 1.72 6.32 -15.08
N THR A 67 1.73 6.34 -16.41
CA THR A 67 2.92 5.94 -17.18
C THR A 67 3.79 7.15 -17.49
N MET A 68 5.10 7.00 -17.34
CA MET A 68 6.10 8.02 -17.70
C MET A 68 7.25 7.36 -18.47
N PRO A 69 7.89 8.06 -19.43
CA PRO A 69 9.08 7.53 -20.09
C PRO A 69 10.24 7.42 -19.09
N MET A 70 11.09 6.41 -19.27
CA MET A 70 12.21 6.14 -18.36
C MET A 70 13.28 7.25 -18.44
N SER A 71 13.37 7.99 -19.54
CA SER A 71 14.16 9.23 -19.62
C SER A 71 13.79 10.29 -18.57
N GLN A 72 12.56 10.29 -18.05
CA GLN A 72 12.07 11.22 -17.00
C GLN A 72 12.12 10.61 -15.59
N ILE A 73 13.07 9.70 -15.36
CA ILE A 73 13.22 9.02 -14.07
C ILE A 73 13.44 10.00 -12.92
N LYS A 74 14.19 11.09 -13.14
CA LYS A 74 14.52 12.07 -12.10
C LYS A 74 13.26 12.75 -11.57
N GLU A 75 12.41 13.21 -12.47
CA GLU A 75 11.13 13.85 -12.18
C GLU A 75 10.19 12.88 -11.44
N ALA A 76 10.17 11.61 -11.85
CA ALA A 76 9.38 10.59 -11.17
C ALA A 76 9.79 10.38 -9.70
N TYR A 77 11.11 10.39 -9.41
CA TYR A 77 11.60 10.30 -8.03
C TYR A 77 11.30 11.57 -7.23
N GLU A 78 11.46 12.76 -7.82
CA GLU A 78 11.11 14.02 -7.18
C GLU A 78 9.62 14.08 -6.80
N GLU A 79 8.73 13.66 -7.71
CA GLU A 79 7.28 13.57 -7.46
C GLU A 79 6.97 12.56 -6.34
N ALA A 80 7.64 11.41 -6.33
CA ALA A 80 7.46 10.40 -5.28
C ALA A 80 7.93 10.88 -3.89
N HIS A 81 9.03 11.62 -3.82
CA HIS A 81 9.56 12.16 -2.56
C HIS A 81 8.71 13.29 -1.97
N GLN A 82 8.03 14.08 -2.81
CA GLN A 82 7.10 15.11 -2.35
C GLN A 82 5.89 14.53 -1.62
N GLY A 83 5.57 13.25 -1.86
CA GLY A 83 4.43 12.55 -1.26
C GLY A 83 3.09 12.89 -1.94
N GLY A 84 2.02 12.24 -1.49
CA GLY A 84 0.66 12.53 -1.98
C GLY A 84 0.31 11.92 -3.35
N LEU A 85 1.12 11.02 -3.89
CA LEU A 85 0.82 10.30 -5.13
C LEU A 85 -0.53 9.56 -5.03
N ARG A 86 -1.48 9.97 -5.87
CA ARG A 86 -2.78 9.31 -6.05
C ARG A 86 -2.68 8.08 -6.96
N GLN A 87 -1.65 8.05 -7.80
CA GLN A 87 -1.39 7.01 -8.78
C GLN A 87 0.06 6.54 -8.68
N ARG A 88 0.28 5.25 -8.87
CA ARG A 88 1.62 4.65 -8.93
C ARG A 88 2.27 5.00 -10.27
N ILE A 89 3.45 5.59 -10.23
CA ILE A 89 4.24 5.85 -11.44
C ILE A 89 4.81 4.52 -11.97
N VAL A 90 4.60 4.26 -13.26
CA VAL A 90 5.17 3.14 -14.01
C VAL A 90 6.08 3.71 -15.10
N LEU A 91 7.37 3.40 -15.01
CA LEU A 91 8.35 3.87 -16.00
C LEU A 91 8.41 2.90 -17.18
N ILE A 92 8.25 3.44 -18.39
CA ILE A 92 8.33 2.68 -19.65
C ILE A 92 9.68 2.99 -20.32
N PRO A 93 10.50 1.98 -20.64
CA PRO A 93 11.76 2.18 -21.37
C PRO A 93 11.52 2.85 -22.73
N ASP A 94 12.27 3.91 -23.03
CA ASP A 94 12.20 4.70 -24.27
C ASP A 94 13.54 4.76 -25.04
N PHE A 95 14.43 3.79 -24.79
CA PHE A 95 15.75 3.63 -25.41
C PHE A 95 15.85 2.35 -26.26
#